data_AF-A0A522EX71-F1
#
_entry.id   AF-A0A522EX71-F1
#
_cell.length_a   1.000
_cell.length_b   1.000
_cell.length_c   1.000
_cell.angle_alpha   90.00
_cell.angle_beta   90.00
_cell.angle_gamma   90.00
#
_symmetry.space_group_name_H-M   'P 1'
#
loop_
_entity.id
_entity.type
_entity.pdbx_description
1 polymer ?
#
loop_
_entity_poly.entity_id
_entity_poly.type
_entity_poly.pdbx_seq_one_letter_code
_entity_poly.pdbx_strand_id
1 'polypeptide(L)'
;MLKIALVLFSVLLSATTFADSIGAHEKLVQRCRFLAEELIKLEHPQHKMICKSKLTSAAFKIDLSADKLHYKRYKDSVHHLSFAMEDLSFAINIDCNLKQDLRKLKAEADILKQEIEWLHKRDK
;
A
#
# COMPACT_ATOMS: atom_id res chain seq x y z
N MET A 1 -0.77 -40.04 27.43
CA MET A 1 -0.80 -38.56 27.58
C MET A 1 0.21 -37.82 26.71
N LEU A 2 1.32 -38.45 26.26
CA LEU A 2 2.34 -37.80 25.42
C LEU A 2 1.86 -37.32 24.03
N LYS A 3 0.84 -37.96 23.44
CA LYS A 3 0.32 -37.62 22.10
C LYS A 3 -0.49 -36.31 22.07
N ILE A 4 -1.10 -35.90 23.18
CA ILE A 4 -1.95 -34.71 23.24
C ILE A 4 -1.10 -33.44 23.34
N ALA A 5 0.01 -33.49 24.08
CA ALA A 5 0.96 -32.38 24.19
C ALA A 5 1.60 -32.02 22.84
N LEU A 6 1.89 -33.03 22.01
CA LEU A 6 2.50 -32.81 20.69
C LEU A 6 1.55 -32.16 19.68
N VAL A 7 0.24 -32.45 19.79
CA VAL A 7 -0.82 -31.84 18.96
C VAL A 7 -1.11 -30.40 19.39
N LEU A 8 -1.10 -30.11 20.69
CA LEU A 8 -1.28 -28.74 21.19
C LEU A 8 -0.10 -27.84 20.81
N PHE A 9 1.13 -28.37 20.83
CA PHE A 9 2.33 -27.62 20.46
C PHE A 9 2.37 -27.28 18.96
N SER A 10 1.92 -28.18 18.09
CA SER A 10 1.85 -27.92 16.65
C SER A 10 0.73 -26.94 16.25
N VAL A 11 -0.39 -26.94 16.98
CA VAL A 11 -1.47 -25.94 16.81
C VAL A 11 -1.03 -24.54 17.24
N LEU A 12 -0.27 -24.42 18.33
CA LEU A 12 0.26 -23.13 18.80
C LEU A 12 1.30 -22.54 17.84
N LEU A 13 2.19 -23.38 17.28
CA LEU A 13 3.21 -22.91 16.32
C LEU A 13 2.60 -22.44 14.99
N SER A 14 1.53 -23.08 14.53
CA SER A 14 0.83 -22.65 13.31
C SER A 14 0.03 -21.37 13.56
N ALA A 15 -0.60 -21.20 14.73
CA ALA A 15 -1.29 -19.96 15.08
C ALA A 15 -0.36 -18.72 15.05
N THR A 16 0.91 -18.87 15.46
CA THR A 16 1.87 -17.75 15.44
C THR A 16 2.27 -17.32 14.02
N THR A 17 2.41 -18.25 13.07
CA THR A 17 2.78 -17.91 11.68
C THR A 17 1.60 -17.37 10.88
N PHE A 18 0.38 -17.84 11.14
CA PHE A 18 -0.84 -17.27 10.55
C PHE A 18 -1.13 -15.86 11.08
N ALA A 19 -0.92 -15.61 12.38
CA ALA A 19 -1.06 -14.28 12.96
C ALA A 19 -0.06 -13.27 12.38
N ASP A 20 1.20 -13.66 12.15
CA ASP A 20 2.21 -12.82 11.51
C ASP A 20 1.87 -12.48 10.05
N SER A 21 1.29 -13.44 9.33
CA SER A 21 0.86 -13.26 7.93
C SER A 21 -0.36 -12.34 7.78
N ILE A 22 -1.36 -12.52 8.64
CA ILE A 22 -2.56 -11.68 8.68
C ILE A 22 -2.19 -10.26 9.15
N GLY A 23 -1.31 -10.15 10.15
CA GLY A 23 -0.80 -8.87 10.62
C GLY A 23 -0.03 -8.10 9.55
N ALA A 24 0.76 -8.79 8.73
CA ALA A 24 1.47 -8.18 7.60
C ALA A 24 0.51 -7.64 6.52
N HIS A 25 -0.56 -8.37 6.20
CA HIS A 25 -1.58 -7.91 5.26
C HIS A 25 -2.28 -6.64 5.73
N GLU A 26 -2.83 -6.69 6.94
CA GLU A 26 -3.62 -5.57 7.46
C GLU A 26 -2.74 -4.32 7.60
N LYS A 27 -1.48 -4.49 8.03
CA LYS A 27 -0.52 -3.38 8.10
C LYS A 27 -0.31 -2.70 6.75
N LEU A 28 -0.18 -3.47 5.66
CA LEU A 28 -0.02 -2.91 4.32
C LEU A 28 -1.29 -2.20 3.82
N VAL A 29 -2.48 -2.77 4.10
CA VAL A 29 -3.77 -2.13 3.78
C VAL A 29 -3.87 -0.77 4.47
N GLN A 30 -3.56 -0.72 5.77
CA GLN A 30 -3.60 0.52 6.54
C GLN A 30 -2.58 1.55 6.05
N ARG A 31 -1.37 1.13 5.66
CA ARG A 31 -0.37 2.04 5.07
C ARG A 31 -0.81 2.60 3.74
N CYS A 32 -1.45 1.82 2.87
CA CYS A 32 -2.04 2.33 1.64
C CYS A 32 -3.09 3.42 1.94
N ARG A 33 -4.03 3.15 2.85
CA ARG A 33 -5.07 4.13 3.23
C ARG A 33 -4.49 5.41 3.80
N PHE A 34 -3.55 5.29 4.73
CA PHE A 34 -2.83 6.44 5.28
C PHE A 34 -2.13 7.26 4.20
N LEU A 35 -1.45 6.60 3.25
CA LEU A 35 -0.78 7.29 2.14
C LEU A 35 -1.77 8.01 1.21
N ALA A 36 -2.93 7.41 0.96
CA ALA A 36 -4.00 8.07 0.18
C ALA A 36 -4.51 9.33 0.90
N GLU A 37 -4.74 9.27 2.20
CA GLU A 37 -5.14 10.44 3.01
C GLU A 37 -4.10 11.55 2.99
N GLU A 38 -2.81 11.22 3.12
CA GLU A 38 -1.71 12.20 3.02
C GLU A 38 -1.70 12.90 1.66
N LEU A 39 -1.97 12.18 0.56
CA LEU A 39 -2.09 12.81 -0.76
C LEU A 39 -3.27 13.77 -0.87
N ILE A 40 -4.41 13.44 -0.26
CA ILE A 40 -5.58 14.34 -0.22
C ILE A 40 -5.25 15.63 0.57
N LYS A 41 -4.47 15.53 1.65
CA LYS A 41 -4.00 16.72 2.40
C LYS A 41 -3.10 17.60 1.53
N LEU A 42 -2.27 17.00 0.67
CA LEU A 42 -1.40 17.74 -0.26
C LEU A 42 -2.13 18.26 -1.50
N GLU A 43 -3.35 17.80 -1.78
CA GLU A 43 -4.21 18.26 -2.87
C GLU A 43 -4.81 19.64 -2.61
N HIS A 44 -5.32 19.88 -1.39
CA HIS A 44 -5.92 21.15 -1.00
C HIS A 44 -5.07 22.42 -1.28
N PRO A 45 -3.77 22.47 -0.92
CA PRO A 45 -2.92 23.64 -1.14
C PRO A 45 -2.47 23.84 -2.60
N GLN A 46 -2.89 23.00 -3.55
CA GLN A 46 -2.54 23.18 -4.96
C GLN A 46 -3.33 24.31 -5.60
N HIS A 47 -2.65 25.19 -6.35
CA HIS A 47 -3.32 26.23 -7.12
C HIS A 47 -3.72 25.76 -8.53
N LYS A 48 -2.93 24.87 -9.14
CA LYS A 48 -3.19 24.35 -10.50
C LYS A 48 -4.22 23.22 -10.43
N MET A 49 -5.32 23.34 -11.18
CA MET A 49 -6.37 22.31 -11.23
C MET A 49 -5.84 20.94 -11.69
N ILE A 50 -4.87 20.93 -12.61
CA ILE A 50 -4.23 19.69 -13.05
C ILE A 50 -3.44 19.00 -11.94
N CYS A 51 -2.82 19.76 -11.03
CA CYS A 51 -2.17 19.21 -9.84
C CYS A 51 -3.19 18.56 -8.92
N LYS A 52 -4.31 19.24 -8.66
CA LYS A 52 -5.41 18.67 -7.85
C LYS A 52 -5.89 17.35 -8.43
N SER A 53 -6.25 17.35 -9.71
CA SER A 53 -6.73 16.17 -10.42
C SER A 53 -5.74 15.01 -10.34
N LYS A 54 -4.44 15.26 -10.52
CA LYS A 54 -3.41 14.23 -10.44
C LYS A 54 -3.20 13.69 -9.03
N LEU A 55 -3.24 14.54 -8.00
CA LEU A 55 -3.13 14.10 -6.61
C LEU A 55 -4.38 13.31 -6.17
N THR A 56 -5.59 13.76 -6.52
CA THR A 56 -6.83 13.01 -6.27
C THR A 56 -6.81 11.66 -6.97
N SER A 57 -6.38 11.62 -8.24
CA SER A 57 -6.26 10.39 -9.02
C SER A 57 -5.25 9.41 -8.42
N ALA A 58 -4.09 9.90 -7.97
CA ALA A 58 -3.08 9.08 -7.29
C ALA A 58 -3.60 8.53 -5.95
N ALA A 59 -4.24 9.37 -5.13
CA ALA A 59 -4.84 8.96 -3.86
C ALA A 59 -5.89 7.86 -4.06
N PHE A 60 -6.81 8.05 -5.01
CA PHE A 60 -7.83 7.05 -5.33
C PHE A 60 -7.23 5.71 -5.77
N LYS A 61 -6.17 5.73 -6.59
CA LYS A 61 -5.49 4.50 -7.01
C LYS A 61 -4.77 3.79 -5.85
N ILE A 62 -4.18 4.55 -4.92
CA ILE A 62 -3.57 3.97 -3.72
C ILE A 62 -4.65 3.34 -2.83
N ASP A 63 -5.80 3.98 -2.67
CA ASP A 63 -6.92 3.43 -1.91
C ASP A 63 -7.49 2.16 -2.56
N LEU A 64 -7.66 2.15 -3.89
CA LEU A 64 -8.00 0.94 -4.64
C LEU A 64 -6.97 -0.18 -4.46
N SER A 65 -5.68 0.16 -4.32
CA SER A 65 -4.66 -0.83 -4.02
C SER A 65 -4.89 -1.50 -2.66
N ALA A 66 -5.30 -0.72 -1.65
CA ALA A 66 -5.67 -1.24 -0.33
C ALA A 66 -6.84 -2.23 -0.43
N ASP A 67 -7.88 -1.89 -1.20
CA ASP A 67 -9.02 -2.78 -1.44
C ASP A 67 -8.59 -4.08 -2.13
N LYS A 68 -7.77 -4.00 -3.19
CA LYS A 68 -7.27 -5.20 -3.87
C LYS A 68 -6.45 -6.08 -2.94
N LEU A 69 -5.64 -5.47 -2.08
CA LEU A 69 -4.82 -6.18 -1.10
C LEU A 69 -5.68 -6.88 -0.04
N HIS A 70 -6.77 -6.26 0.41
CA HIS A 70 -7.73 -6.87 1.33
C HIS A 70 -8.28 -8.22 0.78
N TYR A 71 -8.52 -8.29 -0.54
CA TYR A 71 -8.96 -9.52 -1.21
C TYR A 71 -7.80 -10.39 -1.74
N LYS A 72 -6.55 -10.17 -1.30
CA LYS A 72 -5.34 -10.89 -1.75
C LYS A 72 -5.11 -10.84 -3.26
N ARG A 73 -5.58 -9.79 -3.93
CA ARG A 73 -5.37 -9.54 -5.37
C ARG A 73 -4.07 -8.76 -5.59
N TYR A 74 -2.93 -9.36 -5.22
CA TYR A 74 -1.63 -8.68 -5.17
C TYR A 74 -1.21 -8.03 -6.50
N LYS A 75 -1.40 -8.73 -7.63
CA LYS A 75 -1.04 -8.19 -8.95
C LYS A 75 -1.81 -6.92 -9.30
N ASP A 76 -3.10 -6.88 -8.96
CA ASP A 76 -3.96 -5.72 -9.21
C ASP A 76 -3.60 -4.57 -8.26
N SER A 77 -3.29 -4.89 -7.00
CA SER A 77 -2.79 -3.93 -6.01
C SER A 77 -1.49 -3.25 -6.49
N VAL A 78 -0.52 -4.03 -6.98
CA VAL A 78 0.74 -3.55 -7.56
C VAL A 78 0.51 -2.70 -8.82
N HIS A 79 -0.45 -3.09 -9.65
CA HIS A 79 -0.83 -2.35 -10.86
C HIS A 79 -1.38 -0.96 -10.52
N HIS A 80 -2.29 -0.87 -9.54
CA HIS A 80 -2.82 0.41 -9.08
C HIS A 80 -1.76 1.31 -8.47
N LEU A 81 -0.82 0.78 -7.66
CA LEU A 81 0.30 1.55 -7.13
C LEU A 81 1.22 2.09 -8.24
N SER A 82 1.46 1.29 -9.28
CA SER A 82 2.27 1.72 -10.42
C SER A 82 1.63 2.92 -11.13
N PHE A 83 0.33 2.90 -11.38
CA PHE A 83 -0.38 4.03 -11.95
C PHE A 83 -0.46 5.25 -11.02
N ALA A 84 -0.57 5.05 -9.71
CA ALA A 84 -0.48 6.16 -8.76
C ALA A 84 0.88 6.86 -8.85
N MET A 85 1.97 6.09 -8.94
CA MET A 85 3.32 6.62 -9.09
C MET A 85 3.54 7.36 -10.42
N GLU A 86 2.87 6.95 -11.50
CA GLU A 86 2.87 7.68 -12.77
C GLU A 86 2.21 9.06 -12.61
N ASP A 87 1.05 9.13 -11.95
CA ASP A 87 0.38 10.41 -11.67
C ASP A 87 1.23 11.31 -10.76
N LEU A 88 1.89 10.74 -9.74
CA LEU A 88 2.82 11.49 -8.89
C LEU A 88 4.03 11.99 -9.68
N SER A 89 4.58 11.17 -10.57
CA SER A 89 5.70 11.56 -11.43
C SER A 89 5.30 12.71 -12.35
N PHE A 90 4.10 12.65 -12.92
CA PHE A 90 3.54 13.74 -13.70
C PHE A 90 3.42 15.02 -12.87
N ALA A 91 2.81 14.96 -11.68
CA ALA A 91 2.66 16.11 -10.79
C ALA A 91 3.99 16.74 -10.39
N ILE A 92 5.01 15.91 -10.11
CA ILE A 92 6.38 16.36 -9.82
C ILE A 92 7.01 17.06 -11.03
N ASN A 93 6.74 16.58 -12.25
CA ASN A 93 7.32 17.11 -13.48
C ASN A 93 6.68 18.42 -13.94
N ILE A 94 5.41 18.67 -13.63
CA ILE A 94 4.71 19.93 -13.96
C ILE A 94 4.82 21.00 -12.85
N ASP A 95 5.73 20.79 -11.90
CA ASP A 95 5.98 21.66 -10.76
C ASP A 95 4.70 22.01 -9.98
N CYS A 96 4.03 20.98 -9.47
CA CYS A 96 3.03 21.15 -8.41
C CYS A 96 3.69 21.63 -7.11
N ASN A 97 2.92 22.34 -6.27
CA ASN A 97 3.38 22.80 -4.97
C ASN A 97 3.81 21.60 -4.11
N LEU A 98 4.71 21.82 -3.15
CA LEU A 98 5.17 20.79 -2.20
C LEU A 98 5.86 19.59 -2.90
N LYS A 99 6.61 19.87 -3.97
CA LYS A 99 7.32 18.89 -4.80
C LYS A 99 8.18 17.90 -4.00
N GLN A 100 8.82 18.35 -2.93
CA GLN A 100 9.62 17.48 -2.08
C GLN A 100 8.76 16.45 -1.33
N ASP A 101 7.59 16.85 -0.84
CA ASP A 101 6.66 15.93 -0.16
C ASP A 101 6.04 14.96 -1.17
N LEU A 102 5.70 15.42 -2.38
CA LEU A 102 5.27 14.52 -3.46
C LEU A 102 6.33 13.46 -3.81
N ARG A 103 7.62 13.82 -3.78
CA ARG A 103 8.72 12.85 -3.97
C ARG A 103 8.78 11.82 -2.83
N LYS A 104 8.58 12.25 -1.58
CA LYS A 104 8.54 11.33 -0.42
C LYS A 104 7.35 10.37 -0.54
N LEU A 105 6.15 10.87 -0.84
CA LEU A 105 4.96 10.02 -0.97
C LEU A 105 5.08 9.05 -2.16
N LYS A 106 5.73 9.46 -3.25
CA LYS A 106 6.05 8.55 -4.35
C LYS A 106 7.02 7.44 -3.93
N ALA A 107 8.06 7.77 -3.16
CA ALA A 107 9.00 6.78 -2.64
C ALA A 107 8.32 5.79 -1.69
N GLU A 108 7.42 6.27 -0.83
CA GLU A 108 6.61 5.40 0.04
C GLU A 108 5.69 4.47 -0.76
N ALA A 109 5.08 4.96 -1.85
CA ALA A 109 4.28 4.12 -2.75
C ALA A 109 5.12 3.01 -3.42
N ASP A 110 6.38 3.30 -3.77
CA ASP A 110 7.30 2.31 -4.33
C ASP A 110 7.70 1.25 -3.29
N ILE A 111 7.97 1.66 -2.05
CA ILE A 111 8.23 0.73 -0.93
C ILE A 111 7.02 -0.19 -0.72
N LEU A 112 5.81 0.34 -0.67
CA LEU A 112 4.59 -0.47 -0.54
C LEU A 112 4.45 -1.45 -1.69
N LYS A 113 4.73 -1.03 -2.92
CA LYS A 113 4.71 -1.91 -4.09
C LYS A 113 5.68 -3.08 -3.92
N GLN A 114 6.93 -2.80 -3.53
CA GLN A 114 7.95 -3.83 -3.33
C GLN A 114 7.58 -4.81 -2.21
N GLU A 115 7.03 -4.32 -1.10
CA GLU A 115 6.57 -5.16 0.02
C GLU A 115 5.39 -6.06 -0.39
N ILE A 116 4.46 -5.54 -1.19
CA ILE A 116 3.32 -6.33 -1.71
C ILE A 116 3.79 -7.38 -2.72
N GLU A 117 4.76 -7.06 -3.58
CA GLU A 117 5.37 -8.02 -4.50
C GLU A 117 6.12 -9.13 -3.74
N TRP A 118 6.80 -8.79 -2.65
CA TRP A 118 7.43 -9.76 -1.77
C TRP A 118 6.40 -10.67 -1.09
N LEU A 119 5.33 -10.08 -0.54
CA LEU A 119 4.23 -10.80 0.07
C LEU A 119 3.55 -11.76 -0.92
N HIS A 120 3.35 -11.32 -2.16
CA HIS A 120 2.81 -12.18 -3.23
C HIS A 120 3.68 -13.39 -3.52
N LYS A 121 5.01 -13.26 -3.43
CA LYS A 121 5.94 -14.39 -3.61
C LYS A 121 5.91 -15.34 -2.42
N ARG A 122 5.76 -14.81 -1.20
CA ARG A 122 5.70 -15.61 0.04
C ARG A 122 4.42 -16.44 0.14
N ASP A 123 3.30 -15.91 -0.34
CA ASP A 123 1.99 -16.55 -0.23
C ASP A 123 1.68 -17.51 -1.41
N LYS A 124 2.64 -17.73 -2.32
CA LYS A 124 2.58 -18.75 -3.38
C LYS A 124 3.26 -20.04 -2.95
#